data_AF-A0A520BAR4-F1
#
_entry.id   AF-A0A520BAR4-F1
#
_cell.length_a   1.000
_cell.length_b   1.000
_cell.length_c   1.000
_cell.angle_alpha   90.00
_cell.angle_beta   90.00
_cell.angle_gamma   90.00
#
_symmetry.space_group_name_H-M   'P 1'
#
loop_
_entity.id
_entity.type
_entity.pdbx_description
1 polymer ?
#
loop_
_entity_poly.entity_id
_entity_poly.type
_entity_poly.pdbx_seq_one_letter_code
_entity_poly.pdbx_strand_id
1 'polypeptide(L)'
;MIHRLAPPLLAVTLALAAFQAPAQTPTLQPGDYIAAVVNQDVVAASEVIQRTERLRLEARQKGEAMPETAGLRKQALEALIEDRVLVTHARENGPRVDEAELDRVVANVAAQNKLTMAQLRERLKSDGTDYKGFRENLRDQMMTERVREREVQGRIK
;
A
#
# COMPACT_ATOMS: atom_id res chain seq x y z
N MET A 1 38.22 47.82 -46.71
CA MET A 1 37.03 47.56 -47.54
C MET A 1 36.25 46.40 -46.93
N ILE A 2 35.04 46.71 -46.45
CA ILE A 2 33.80 45.92 -46.61
C ILE A 2 33.67 44.54 -45.90
N HIS A 3 32.84 44.57 -44.84
CA HIS A 3 31.85 43.60 -44.30
C HIS A 3 31.99 42.08 -44.46
N ARG A 4 31.62 41.32 -43.41
CA ARG A 4 30.34 40.56 -43.26
C ARG A 4 30.38 39.61 -42.04
N LEU A 5 29.55 39.86 -41.01
CA LEU A 5 28.29 39.20 -40.65
C LEU A 5 28.42 37.92 -39.77
N ALA A 6 27.94 38.04 -38.53
CA ALA A 6 27.54 36.94 -37.63
C ALA A 6 26.22 36.27 -38.15
N PRO A 7 25.77 35.09 -37.65
CA PRO A 7 25.47 34.84 -36.23
C PRO A 7 25.84 33.44 -35.69
N PRO A 8 25.87 33.26 -34.35
CA PRO A 8 26.02 31.96 -33.70
C PRO A 8 24.65 31.28 -33.50
N LEU A 9 24.53 30.02 -33.91
CA LEU A 9 23.39 29.15 -33.61
C LEU A 9 23.49 28.65 -32.16
N LEU A 10 22.65 29.22 -31.30
CA LEU A 10 22.38 28.76 -29.94
C LEU A 10 21.52 27.48 -30.00
N ALA A 11 22.15 26.32 -29.88
CA ALA A 11 21.45 25.06 -29.70
C ALA A 11 21.12 24.89 -28.20
N VAL A 12 19.89 25.23 -27.82
CA VAL A 12 19.33 24.92 -26.51
C VAL A 12 18.94 23.45 -26.49
N THR A 13 19.81 22.59 -25.95
CA THR A 13 19.48 21.19 -25.66
C THR A 13 18.66 21.12 -24.38
N LEU A 14 17.35 20.87 -24.55
CA LEU A 14 16.39 20.61 -23.49
C LEU A 14 16.70 19.25 -22.84
N ALA A 15 17.34 19.27 -21.66
CA ALA A 15 17.60 18.07 -20.87
C ALA A 15 16.29 17.57 -20.26
N LEU A 16 15.71 16.52 -20.86
CA LEU A 16 14.58 15.79 -20.32
C LEU A 16 15.07 14.93 -19.14
N ALA A 17 15.02 15.48 -17.93
CA ALA A 17 15.28 14.73 -16.71
C ALA A 17 14.11 13.75 -16.48
N ALA A 18 14.29 12.50 -16.91
CA ALA A 18 13.40 11.40 -16.57
C ALA A 18 13.43 11.18 -15.05
N PHE A 19 12.36 11.59 -14.37
CA PHE A 19 12.07 11.19 -13.00
C PHE A 19 11.86 9.67 -12.98
N GLN A 20 12.91 8.91 -12.69
CA GLN A 20 12.76 7.51 -12.33
C GLN A 20 12.25 7.44 -10.89
N ALA A 21 10.94 7.20 -10.76
CA ALA A 21 10.35 6.86 -9.47
C ALA A 21 10.91 5.50 -9.02
N PRO A 22 11.43 5.36 -7.78
CA PRO A 22 11.85 4.07 -7.29
C PRO A 22 10.62 3.17 -7.14
N ALA A 23 10.58 2.08 -7.92
CA ALA A 23 9.65 1.00 -7.70
C ALA A 23 9.94 0.39 -6.31
N GLN A 24 9.00 0.53 -5.39
CA GLN A 24 9.09 -0.09 -4.07
C GLN A 24 8.84 -1.59 -4.24
N THR A 25 9.91 -2.37 -4.41
CA THR A 25 9.84 -3.82 -4.27
C THR A 25 9.55 -4.16 -2.81
N PRO A 26 8.47 -4.90 -2.51
CA PRO A 26 8.20 -5.36 -1.15
C PRO A 26 9.42 -6.12 -0.61
N THR A 27 9.93 -5.74 0.56
CA THR A 27 11.06 -6.43 1.18
C THR A 27 10.58 -7.75 1.77
N LEU A 28 10.76 -8.84 1.02
CA LEU A 28 10.58 -10.20 1.53
C LEU A 28 11.69 -10.53 2.52
N GLN A 29 11.34 -11.14 3.66
CA GLN A 29 12.35 -11.67 4.59
C GLN A 29 13.20 -12.73 3.86
N PRO A 30 14.54 -12.77 4.05
CA PRO A 30 15.37 -13.83 3.50
C PRO A 30 14.83 -15.21 3.94
N GLY A 31 14.37 -16.01 2.98
CA GLY A 31 13.81 -17.35 3.21
C GLY A 31 12.29 -17.45 3.23
N ASP A 32 11.55 -16.34 3.08
CA ASP A 32 10.10 -16.41 2.87
C ASP A 32 9.77 -16.75 1.41
N TYR A 33 8.78 -17.61 1.19
CA TYR A 33 8.37 -18.06 -0.13
C TYR A 33 7.08 -17.38 -0.60
N ILE A 34 6.91 -17.35 -1.91
CA ILE A 34 5.74 -16.77 -2.56
C ILE A 34 4.58 -17.76 -2.46
N ALA A 35 3.47 -17.36 -1.83
CA ALA A 35 2.25 -18.15 -1.76
C ALA A 35 1.38 -17.93 -3.01
N ALA A 36 1.31 -16.69 -3.51
CA ALA A 36 0.60 -16.34 -4.75
C ALA A 36 1.18 -15.07 -5.38
N VAL A 37 0.98 -14.92 -6.69
CA VAL A 37 1.27 -13.68 -7.45
C VAL A 37 -0.05 -13.14 -7.97
N VAL A 38 -0.31 -11.86 -7.75
CA VAL A 38 -1.56 -11.18 -8.09
C VAL A 38 -1.22 -9.90 -8.85
N ASN A 39 -1.45 -9.89 -10.17
CA ASN A 39 -1.04 -8.81 -11.07
C ASN A 39 0.47 -8.52 -10.95
N GLN A 40 0.84 -7.38 -10.36
CA GLN A 40 2.21 -6.94 -10.14
C GLN A 40 2.66 -7.09 -8.67
N ASP A 41 1.76 -7.57 -7.80
CA ASP A 41 2.01 -7.74 -6.38
C ASP A 41 2.15 -9.23 -6.00
N VAL A 42 2.73 -9.48 -4.83
CA VAL A 42 3.02 -10.82 -4.32
C VAL A 42 2.41 -10.99 -2.94
N VAL A 43 1.80 -12.15 -2.69
CA VAL A 43 1.35 -12.58 -1.36
C VAL A 43 2.39 -13.54 -0.79
N ALA A 44 3.04 -13.13 0.29
CA ALA A 44 4.06 -13.95 0.96
C ALA A 44 3.43 -15.03 1.85
N ALA A 45 4.13 -16.13 2.06
CA ALA A 45 3.62 -17.22 2.88
C ALA A 45 3.47 -16.83 4.36
N SER A 46 4.36 -15.97 4.88
CA SER A 46 4.25 -15.42 6.22
C SER A 46 2.94 -14.64 6.42
N GLU A 47 2.49 -13.85 5.43
CA GLU A 47 1.22 -13.11 5.47
C GLU A 47 0.04 -14.06 5.60
N VAL A 48 0.02 -15.15 4.81
CA VAL A 48 -1.03 -16.17 4.87
C VAL A 48 -1.10 -16.79 6.26
N ILE A 49 0.06 -17.13 6.85
CA ILE A 49 0.14 -17.71 8.18
C ILE A 49 -0.40 -16.73 9.24
N GLN A 50 0.06 -15.48 9.21
CA GLN A 50 -0.40 -14.45 10.14
C GLN A 50 -1.92 -14.22 10.04
N ARG A 51 -2.46 -14.18 8.82
CA ARG A 51 -3.89 -14.01 8.58
C ARG A 51 -4.69 -15.23 9.05
N THR A 52 -4.17 -16.43 8.85
CA THR A 52 -4.77 -17.69 9.35
C THR A 52 -4.89 -17.67 10.87
N GLU A 53 -3.83 -17.28 11.58
CA GLU A 53 -3.87 -17.19 13.05
C GLU A 53 -4.84 -16.11 13.53
N ARG A 54 -4.97 -14.98 12.83
CA ARG A 54 -5.98 -13.97 13.14
C ARG A 54 -7.41 -14.50 13.01
N LEU A 55 -7.73 -15.16 11.89
CA LEU A 55 -9.04 -15.79 11.69
C LEU A 55 -9.33 -16.84 12.77
N ARG A 56 -8.30 -17.60 13.16
CA ARG A 56 -8.41 -18.59 14.24
C ARG A 56 -8.75 -17.95 15.58
N LEU A 57 -8.13 -16.82 15.92
CA LEU A 57 -8.42 -16.07 17.15
C LEU A 57 -9.84 -15.50 17.13
N GLU A 58 -10.28 -14.94 16.00
CA GLU A 58 -11.64 -14.41 15.82
C GLU A 58 -12.71 -15.51 15.98
N ALA A 59 -12.51 -16.68 15.37
CA ALA A 59 -13.43 -17.82 15.50
C ALA A 59 -13.55 -18.30 16.96
N ARG A 60 -12.43 -18.32 17.71
CA ARG A 60 -12.43 -18.65 19.14
C ARG A 60 -13.23 -17.64 19.96
N GLN A 61 -13.08 -16.35 19.66
CA GLN A 61 -13.79 -15.28 20.38
C GLN A 61 -15.31 -15.32 20.11
N LYS A 62 -15.72 -15.73 18.91
CA LYS A 62 -17.14 -15.88 18.54
C LYS A 62 -17.78 -17.16 19.05
N GLY A 63 -17.00 -18.11 19.58
CA GLY A 63 -17.50 -19.42 20.01
C GLY A 63 -17.98 -20.30 18.85
N GLU A 64 -17.52 -20.03 17.63
CA GLU A 64 -17.87 -20.80 16.43
C GLU A 64 -17.12 -22.12 16.38
N ALA A 65 -17.69 -23.12 15.68
CA ALA A 65 -17.00 -24.37 15.41
C ALA A 65 -15.72 -24.09 14.61
N MET A 66 -14.57 -24.46 15.17
CA MET A 66 -13.27 -24.18 14.57
C MET A 66 -13.14 -24.95 13.24
N PRO A 67 -12.98 -24.26 12.10
CA PRO A 67 -12.73 -24.92 10.82
C PRO A 67 -11.38 -25.64 10.84
N GLU A 68 -11.21 -26.62 9.95
CA GLU A 68 -9.91 -27.26 9.77
C GLU A 68 -8.85 -26.22 9.36
N THR A 69 -7.62 -26.39 9.83
CA THR A 69 -6.52 -25.44 9.56
C THR A 69 -6.28 -25.24 8.06
N ALA A 70 -6.47 -26.29 7.24
CA ALA A 70 -6.39 -26.18 5.78
C ALA A 70 -7.47 -25.26 5.21
N GLY A 71 -8.71 -25.33 5.73
CA GLY A 71 -9.80 -24.44 5.37
C GLY A 71 -9.52 -22.99 5.76
N LEU A 72 -9.04 -22.75 6.98
CA LEU A 72 -8.65 -21.40 7.43
C LEU A 72 -7.51 -20.81 6.59
N ARG A 73 -6.51 -21.64 6.24
CA ARG A 73 -5.39 -21.20 5.41
C ARG A 73 -5.85 -20.84 3.99
N LYS A 74 -6.75 -21.64 3.41
CA LYS A 74 -7.35 -21.34 2.11
C LYS A 74 -8.13 -20.03 2.16
N GLN A 75 -8.99 -19.86 3.16
CA GLN A 75 -9.76 -18.63 3.35
C GLN A 75 -8.85 -17.41 3.56
N ALA A 76 -7.77 -17.57 4.33
CA ALA A 76 -6.78 -16.51 4.52
C ALA A 76 -6.08 -16.11 3.22
N LEU A 77 -5.68 -17.10 2.40
CA LEU A 77 -5.07 -16.84 1.10
C LEU A 77 -6.04 -16.16 0.13
N GLU A 78 -7.28 -16.65 0.03
CA GLU A 78 -8.31 -16.05 -0.83
C GLU A 78 -8.59 -14.60 -0.43
N ALA A 79 -8.74 -14.32 0.87
CA ALA A 79 -8.91 -12.96 1.37
C ALA A 79 -7.70 -12.06 1.04
N LEU A 80 -6.47 -12.56 1.19
CA LEU A 80 -5.26 -11.79 0.85
C LEU A 80 -5.14 -11.51 -0.66
N ILE A 81 -5.57 -12.46 -1.50
CA ILE A 81 -5.62 -12.26 -2.95
C ILE A 81 -6.65 -11.18 -3.29
N GLU A 82 -7.85 -11.26 -2.73
CA GLU A 82 -8.91 -10.27 -2.95
C GLU A 82 -8.47 -8.87 -2.48
N ASP A 83 -7.88 -8.78 -1.29
CA ASP A 83 -7.31 -7.54 -0.77
C ASP A 83 -6.26 -6.97 -1.74
N ARG A 84 -5.38 -7.82 -2.29
CA ARG A 84 -4.36 -7.38 -3.24
C ARG A 84 -4.95 -6.90 -4.55
N VAL A 85 -5.92 -7.60 -5.11
CA VAL A 85 -6.65 -7.18 -6.32
C VAL A 85 -7.28 -5.80 -6.09
N LEU A 86 -7.92 -5.59 -4.94
CA LEU A 86 -8.60 -4.33 -4.65
C LEU A 86 -7.61 -3.17 -4.49
N VAL A 87 -6.48 -3.38 -3.82
CA VAL A 87 -5.42 -2.38 -3.70
C VAL A 87 -4.83 -2.03 -5.07
N THR A 88 -4.51 -3.02 -5.91
CA THR A 88 -4.02 -2.77 -7.28
C THR A 88 -5.05 -1.96 -8.06
N HIS A 89 -6.31 -2.36 -8.04
CA HIS A 89 -7.39 -1.63 -8.71
C HIS A 89 -7.54 -0.19 -8.18
N ALA A 90 -7.43 0.02 -6.86
CA ALA A 90 -7.52 1.33 -6.24
C ALA A 90 -6.33 2.24 -6.58
N ARG A 91 -5.12 1.69 -6.74
CA ARG A 91 -3.96 2.46 -7.21
C ARG A 91 -4.12 2.89 -8.67
N GLU A 92 -4.67 2.02 -9.51
CA GLU A 92 -4.83 2.27 -10.94
C GLU A 92 -6.03 3.18 -11.27
N ASN A 93 -7.16 2.98 -10.60
CA ASN A 93 -8.45 3.58 -10.94
C ASN A 93 -9.09 4.39 -9.80
N GLY A 94 -8.47 4.39 -8.62
CA GLY A 94 -9.00 5.04 -7.43
C GLY A 94 -8.86 6.56 -7.45
N PRO A 95 -9.54 7.24 -6.51
CA PRO A 95 -9.39 8.68 -6.34
C PRO A 95 -8.00 8.97 -5.77
N ARG A 96 -7.39 10.07 -6.22
CA ARG A 96 -6.19 10.57 -5.56
C ARG A 96 -6.51 11.00 -4.13
N VAL A 97 -5.59 10.70 -3.22
CA VAL A 97 -5.65 11.12 -1.82
C VAL A 97 -4.70 12.30 -1.67
N ASP A 98 -5.22 13.43 -1.23
CA ASP A 98 -4.43 14.64 -1.04
C ASP A 98 -3.58 14.54 0.23
N GLU A 99 -2.40 15.16 0.21
CA GLU A 99 -1.43 15.07 1.31
C GLU A 99 -1.98 15.60 2.64
N ALA A 100 -2.77 16.68 2.57
CA ALA A 100 -3.40 17.28 3.74
C ALA A 100 -4.44 16.35 4.40
N GLU A 101 -5.07 15.46 3.62
CA GLU A 101 -5.99 14.48 4.17
C GLU A 101 -5.24 13.31 4.78
N LEU A 102 -4.20 12.82 4.09
CA LEU A 102 -3.31 11.80 4.63
C LEU A 102 -2.72 12.22 5.98
N ASP A 103 -2.26 13.46 6.11
CA ASP A 103 -1.75 14.02 7.37
C ASP A 103 -2.79 13.96 8.50
N ARG A 104 -4.05 14.27 8.21
CA ARG A 104 -5.13 14.18 9.20
C ARG A 104 -5.37 12.74 9.63
N VAL A 105 -5.38 11.79 8.69
CA VAL A 105 -5.56 10.37 9.02
C VAL A 105 -4.39 9.86 9.86
N VAL A 106 -3.14 10.22 9.51
CA VAL A 106 -1.98 9.85 10.33
C VAL A 106 -2.10 10.43 11.74
N ALA A 107 -2.48 11.70 11.89
CA ALA A 107 -2.67 12.33 13.19
C ALA A 107 -3.77 11.62 14.01
N ASN A 108 -4.87 11.21 13.35
CA ASN A 108 -5.93 10.45 13.97
C ASN A 108 -5.47 9.06 14.41
N VAL A 109 -4.63 8.38 13.63
CA VAL A 109 -4.05 7.08 14.03
C VAL A 109 -3.14 7.25 15.25
N ALA A 110 -2.30 8.29 15.27
CA ALA A 110 -1.46 8.60 16.43
C ALA A 110 -2.34 8.85 17.69
N ALA A 111 -3.38 9.67 17.56
CA ALA A 111 -4.30 9.99 18.65
C ALA A 111 -5.06 8.76 19.17
N GLN A 112 -5.53 7.88 18.29
CA GLN A 112 -6.20 6.62 18.66
C GLN A 112 -5.30 5.69 19.46
N ASN A 113 -4.00 5.68 19.14
CA ASN A 113 -2.99 4.92 19.88
C ASN A 113 -2.45 5.66 21.12
N LYS A 114 -2.99 6.85 21.43
CA LYS A 114 -2.52 7.73 22.51
C LYS A 114 -1.04 8.09 22.37
N LEU A 115 -0.55 8.18 21.14
CA LEU A 115 0.82 8.53 20.80
C LEU A 115 0.89 9.95 20.24
N THR A 116 1.97 10.65 20.56
CA THR A 116 2.36 11.84 19.79
C THR A 116 2.95 11.42 18.43
N MET A 117 2.98 12.34 17.47
CA MET A 117 3.61 12.10 16.16
C MET A 117 5.10 11.72 16.26
N ALA A 118 5.80 12.22 17.27
CA ALA A 118 7.19 11.83 17.54
C ALA A 118 7.27 10.37 18.03
N GLN A 119 6.41 9.99 18.98
CA GLN A 119 6.37 8.63 19.51
C GLN A 119 5.90 7.61 18.47
N LEU A 120 4.94 7.96 17.61
CA LEU A 120 4.52 7.10 16.51
C LEU A 120 5.70 6.77 15.58
N ARG A 121 6.49 7.77 15.19
CA ARG A 121 7.67 7.56 14.34
C ARG A 121 8.71 6.65 14.99
N GLU A 122 8.97 6.81 16.28
CA GLU A 122 9.90 5.95 17.01
C GLU A 122 9.39 4.51 17.12
N ARG A 123 8.08 4.36 17.36
CA ARG A 123 7.42 3.04 17.41
C ARG A 123 7.53 2.31 16.08
N LEU A 124 7.22 3.00 14.97
CA LEU A 124 7.33 2.45 13.61
C LEU A 124 8.76 2.00 13.30
N LYS A 125 9.75 2.84 13.66
CA LYS A 125 11.17 2.50 13.49
C LYS A 125 11.55 1.24 14.27
N SER A 126 11.03 1.09 15.49
CA SER A 126 11.22 -0.11 16.31
C SER A 126 10.58 -1.37 15.71
N ASP A 127 9.48 -1.20 14.97
CA ASP A 127 8.83 -2.27 14.18
C ASP A 127 9.48 -2.50 12.80
N GLY A 128 10.59 -1.82 12.50
CA GLY A 128 11.28 -1.94 11.22
C GLY A 128 10.57 -1.27 10.05
N THR A 129 9.56 -0.44 10.31
CA THR A 129 8.81 0.30 9.28
C THR A 129 9.23 1.77 9.28
N ASP A 130 9.56 2.32 8.11
CA ASP A 130 9.84 3.75 8.00
C ASP A 130 8.55 4.58 7.97
N TYR A 131 8.64 5.85 8.35
CA TYR A 131 7.47 6.73 8.38
C TYR A 131 6.85 6.91 6.97
N LYS A 132 7.69 6.91 5.93
CA LYS A 132 7.23 7.06 4.55
C LYS A 132 6.41 5.84 4.10
N GLY A 133 6.92 4.62 4.28
CA GLY A 133 6.22 3.39 3.97
C GLY A 133 4.91 3.25 4.75
N PHE A 134 4.90 3.66 6.02
CA PHE A 134 3.65 3.75 6.77
C PHE A 134 2.62 4.70 6.14
N ARG A 135 3.04 5.89 5.70
CA ARG A 135 2.16 6.85 5.00
C ARG A 135 1.63 6.30 3.68
N GLU A 136 2.48 5.65 2.89
CA GLU A 136 2.06 5.05 1.62
C GLU A 136 1.05 3.91 1.85
N ASN A 137 1.29 3.03 2.83
CA ASN A 137 0.34 1.99 3.21
C ASN A 137 -1.01 2.58 3.64
N LEU A 138 -1.00 3.68 4.40
CA LEU A 138 -2.23 4.35 4.83
C LEU A 138 -2.95 5.02 3.65
N ARG A 139 -2.20 5.57 2.70
CA ARG A 139 -2.75 6.10 1.45
C ARG A 139 -3.45 5.00 0.63
N ASP A 140 -2.82 3.84 0.48
CA ASP A 140 -3.42 2.70 -0.21
C ASP A 140 -4.72 2.24 0.47
N GLN A 141 -4.75 2.19 1.81
CA GLN A 141 -5.96 1.87 2.57
C GLN A 141 -7.07 2.89 2.30
N MET A 142 -6.76 4.18 2.33
CA MET A 142 -7.75 5.24 2.03
C MET A 142 -8.30 5.13 0.58
N MET A 143 -7.44 4.82 -0.39
CA MET A 143 -7.88 4.62 -1.78
C MET A 143 -8.81 3.41 -1.89
N THR A 144 -8.44 2.31 -1.24
CA THR A 144 -9.20 1.05 -1.21
C THR A 144 -10.59 1.26 -0.62
N GLU A 145 -10.71 1.94 0.52
CA GLU A 145 -12.00 2.21 1.16
C GLU A 145 -12.91 3.08 0.28
N ARG A 146 -12.36 4.13 -0.35
CA ARG A 146 -13.14 4.97 -1.27
C ARG A 146 -13.64 4.23 -2.51
N VAL A 147 -12.85 3.29 -3.03
CA VAL A 147 -13.29 2.42 -4.14
C VAL A 147 -14.44 1.54 -3.66
N ARG A 148 -14.29 0.90 -2.49
CA ARG A 148 -15.35 0.08 -1.89
C ARG A 148 -16.64 0.89 -1.69
N GLU A 149 -16.56 2.09 -1.14
CA GLU A 149 -17.74 2.96 -0.94
C GLU A 149 -18.46 3.27 -2.26
N ARG A 150 -17.70 3.56 -3.33
CA ARG A 150 -18.29 3.81 -4.66
C ARG A 150 -18.98 2.59 -5.24
N GLU A 151 -18.34 1.42 -5.17
CA GLU A 151 -18.92 0.17 -5.68
C GLU A 151 -20.19 -0.20 -4.92
N VAL A 152 -20.22 0.00 -3.60
CA VAL A 152 -21.41 -0.23 -2.78
C VAL A 152 -22.52 0.75 -3.17
N GLN A 153 -22.23 2.04 -3.31
CA GLN A 153 -23.24 3.03 -3.74
C GLN A 153 -23.76 2.77 -5.16
N GLY A 154 -22.90 2.31 -6.06
CA GLY A 154 -23.27 1.96 -7.44
C GLY A 154 -24.20 0.75 -7.54
N ARG A 155 -24.14 -0.18 -6.56
CA ARG A 155 -24.98 -1.37 -6.51
C ARG A 155 -26.37 -1.14 -5.91
N ILE A 156 -26.60 -0.03 -5.19
CA ILE A 156 -27.88 0.27 -4.51
C ILE A 156 -28.80 1.12 -5.41
N LYS A 157 -28.95 0.76 -6.69
CA LYS A 157 -29.88 1.43 -7.61
C LYS A 157 -30.79 0.45 -8.34
#